data_AF-A0A327WJK1-F1
#
_entry.id   AF-A0A327WJK1-F1
#
_cell.length_a   1.000
_cell.length_b   1.000
_cell.length_c   1.000
_cell.angle_alpha   90.00
_cell.angle_beta   90.00
_cell.angle_gamma   90.00
#
_symmetry.space_group_name_H-M   'P 1'
#
loop_
_entity.id
_entity.type
_entity.pdbx_description
1 polymer ?
#
loop_
_entity_poly.entity_id
_entity_poly.type
_entity_poly.pdbx_seq_one_letter_code
_entity_poly.pdbx_strand_id
1 'polypeptide(L)'
;MEKEKIRDKQVALSPALFTEFERMAESYGLTNKGLLEAMLRYFKATKADPRNPKAEHPTEAIKALDKRFVSFIRQQEKEVLKPMHDEMTQVADELYGLKENVKELQDDFAKMVLRQLGTVLRPELVKPEFLEAWQNDQERRRKVRESLMPKKFSDGGQG
;
A
#
# COMPACT_ATOMS: atom_id res chain seq x y z
N MET A 1 -39.42 42.83 29.42
CA MET A 1 -38.05 42.70 28.87
C MET A 1 -37.17 43.68 29.61
N GLU A 2 -36.46 43.19 30.62
CA GLU A 2 -35.57 43.99 31.46
C GLU A 2 -34.34 44.36 30.62
N LYS A 3 -34.09 45.66 30.41
CA LYS A 3 -32.93 46.14 29.65
C LYS A 3 -31.70 45.86 30.51
N GLU A 4 -30.78 45.02 30.02
CA GLU A 4 -29.49 44.80 30.68
C GLU A 4 -28.82 46.15 30.96
N LYS A 5 -28.54 46.42 32.24
CA LYS A 5 -27.79 47.58 32.69
C LYS A 5 -26.37 47.46 32.13
N ILE A 6 -26.09 48.17 31.04
CA ILE A 6 -24.75 48.27 30.45
C ILE A 6 -23.86 48.91 31.52
N ARG A 7 -23.02 48.07 32.16
CA ARG A 7 -21.96 48.55 33.04
C ARG A 7 -20.74 48.78 32.15
N ASP A 8 -20.12 49.93 32.25
CA ASP A 8 -18.82 50.15 31.62
C ASP A 8 -17.82 49.19 32.27
N LYS A 9 -17.36 48.21 31.50
CA LYS A 9 -16.39 47.20 31.95
C LYS A 9 -15.00 47.68 31.54
N GLN A 10 -14.22 48.13 32.51
CA GLN A 10 -12.85 48.59 32.30
C GLN A 10 -11.86 47.53 32.80
N VAL A 11 -10.75 47.37 32.08
CA VAL A 11 -9.62 46.52 32.48
C VAL A 11 -8.39 47.41 32.57
N ALA A 12 -7.79 47.48 33.76
CA ALA A 12 -6.56 48.22 33.97
C ALA A 12 -5.37 47.35 33.56
N LEU A 13 -4.47 47.92 32.74
CA LEU A 13 -3.25 47.29 32.24
C LEU A 13 -2.08 48.24 32.49
N SER A 14 -0.87 47.70 32.68
CA SER A 14 0.32 48.53 32.69
C SER A 14 0.53 49.19 31.31
N PRO A 15 1.07 50.41 31.21
CA PRO A 15 1.27 51.10 29.93
C PRO A 15 2.06 50.27 28.90
N ALA A 16 3.12 49.58 29.34
CA ALA A 16 3.94 48.74 28.46
C ALA A 16 3.13 47.60 27.81
N LEU A 17 2.37 46.85 28.62
CA LEU A 17 1.49 45.78 28.12
C LEU A 17 0.36 46.30 27.23
N PHE A 18 -0.13 47.52 27.49
CA PHE A 18 -1.15 48.12 26.64
C PHE A 18 -0.60 48.42 25.24
N THR A 19 0.63 48.95 25.15
CA THR A 19 1.30 49.16 23.85
C THR A 19 1.57 47.84 23.12
N GLU A 20 1.95 46.78 23.83
CA GLU A 20 2.10 45.44 23.23
C GLU A 20 0.76 44.89 22.73
N PHE A 21 -0.31 45.10 23.50
CA PHE A 21 -1.65 44.70 23.12
C PHE A 21 -2.15 45.42 21.86
N GLU A 22 -1.89 46.72 21.74
CA GLU A 22 -2.22 47.49 20.53
C GLU A 22 -1.45 46.97 19.30
N ARG A 23 -0.15 46.76 19.44
CA ARG A 23 0.66 46.16 18.36
C ARG A 23 0.17 44.78 17.96
N MET A 24 -0.27 43.97 18.93
CA MET A 24 -0.84 42.66 18.67
C MET A 24 -2.17 42.78 17.91
N ALA A 25 -3.04 43.71 18.32
CA ALA A 25 -4.31 43.94 17.66
C ALA A 25 -4.11 44.38 16.19
N GLU A 26 -3.18 45.30 15.96
CA GLU A 26 -2.77 45.73 14.61
C GLU A 26 -2.23 44.56 13.78
N SER A 27 -1.37 43.71 14.34
CA SER A 27 -0.79 42.57 13.63
C SER A 27 -1.85 41.56 13.15
N TYR A 28 -2.96 41.44 13.88
CA TYR A 28 -4.09 40.58 13.51
C TYR A 28 -5.18 41.32 12.71
N GLY A 29 -5.01 42.62 12.43
CA GLY A 29 -6.03 43.44 11.76
C GLY A 29 -7.32 43.60 12.58
N LEU A 30 -7.21 43.55 13.91
CA LEU A 30 -8.33 43.62 14.84
C LEU A 30 -8.30 44.94 15.62
N THR A 31 -9.47 45.36 16.12
CA THR A 31 -9.53 46.43 17.13
C THR A 31 -9.15 45.88 18.50
N ASN A 32 -8.73 46.75 19.42
CA ASN A 32 -8.44 46.39 20.82
C ASN A 32 -9.57 45.58 21.47
N LYS A 33 -10.83 46.01 21.27
CA LYS A 33 -12.00 45.26 21.73
C LYS A 33 -12.14 43.91 21.02
N GLY A 34 -11.96 43.88 19.71
CA GLY A 34 -12.05 42.66 18.89
C GLY A 34 -11.03 41.60 19.30
N LEU A 35 -9.79 42.02 19.59
CA LEU A 35 -8.75 41.13 20.09
C LEU A 35 -9.13 40.52 21.44
N LEU A 36 -9.63 41.34 22.39
CA LEU A 36 -10.05 40.84 23.70
C LEU A 36 -11.20 39.83 23.60
N GLU A 37 -12.20 40.10 22.75
CA GLU A 37 -13.30 39.15 22.50
C GLU A 37 -12.80 37.86 21.84
N ALA A 38 -11.88 37.96 20.87
CA ALA A 38 -11.28 36.80 20.20
C ALA A 38 -10.47 35.94 21.18
N MET A 39 -9.67 36.56 22.04
CA MET A 39 -8.93 35.88 23.11
C MET A 39 -9.87 35.11 24.04
N LEU A 40 -10.96 35.74 24.52
CA LEU A 40 -11.94 35.08 25.37
C LEU A 40 -12.61 33.88 24.68
N ARG A 41 -12.96 34.03 23.40
CA ARG A 41 -13.53 32.92 22.60
C ARG A 41 -12.52 31.80 22.40
N TYR A 42 -11.27 32.15 22.10
CA TYR A 42 -10.18 31.20 21.92
C TYR A 42 -9.97 30.36 23.18
N PHE A 43 -9.74 30.99 24.34
CA PHE A 43 -9.53 30.24 25.60
C PHE A 43 -10.77 29.42 26.01
N LYS A 44 -11.98 29.90 25.71
CA LYS A 44 -13.21 29.12 25.95
C LYS A 44 -13.27 27.86 25.10
N ALA A 45 -12.87 27.95 23.83
CA ALA A 45 -12.90 26.85 22.87
C ALA A 45 -11.76 25.86 23.08
N THR A 46 -10.53 26.35 23.27
CA THR A 46 -9.34 25.52 23.40
C THR A 46 -9.13 24.98 24.81
N LYS A 47 -9.79 25.55 25.83
CA LYS A 47 -9.55 25.27 27.25
C LYS A 47 -8.08 25.45 27.67
N ALA A 48 -7.29 26.13 26.85
CA ALA A 48 -5.89 26.41 27.13
C ALA A 48 -5.78 27.40 28.29
N ASP A 49 -4.88 27.13 29.22
CA ASP A 49 -4.55 28.05 30.31
C ASP A 49 -3.64 29.17 29.77
N PRO A 50 -4.08 30.44 29.72
CA PRO A 50 -3.28 31.55 29.22
C PRO A 50 -2.03 31.85 30.06
N ARG A 51 -1.91 31.27 31.25
CA ARG A 51 -0.72 31.39 32.11
C ARG A 51 0.35 30.37 31.77
N ASN A 52 0.00 29.31 31.04
CA ASN A 52 0.93 28.28 30.64
C ASN A 52 1.23 28.40 29.13
N PRO A 53 2.33 29.06 28.74
CA PRO A 53 2.70 29.21 27.34
C PRO A 53 3.07 27.88 26.65
N LYS A 54 3.18 26.79 27.41
CA LYS A 54 3.45 25.43 26.92
C LYS A 54 2.21 24.55 26.83
N ALA A 55 1.01 25.07 27.02
CA ALA A 55 -0.22 24.31 26.78
C ALA A 55 -0.13 23.72 25.37
N GLU A 56 -0.06 22.38 25.26
CA GLU A 56 0.31 21.63 24.05
C GLU A 56 -0.33 22.27 22.83
N HIS A 57 0.50 22.93 22.01
CA HIS A 57 0.00 23.51 20.78
C HIS A 57 -0.65 22.36 19.99
N PRO A 58 -1.86 22.53 19.41
CA PRO A 58 -2.53 21.48 18.66
C PRO A 58 -1.63 20.86 17.57
N THR A 59 -0.65 21.62 17.08
CA THR A 59 0.41 21.17 16.18
C THR A 59 1.29 20.04 16.74
N GLU A 60 1.61 20.04 18.04
CA GLU A 60 2.41 19.00 18.68
C GLU A 60 1.62 17.70 18.83
N ALA A 61 0.33 17.79 19.18
CA ALA A 61 -0.57 16.64 19.23
C ALA A 61 -0.72 15.99 17.84
N ILE A 62 -0.84 16.81 16.78
CA ILE A 62 -0.90 16.33 15.39
C ILE A 62 0.41 15.64 14.99
N LYS A 63 1.57 16.22 15.33
CA LYS A 63 2.88 15.59 15.06
C LYS A 63 3.05 14.27 15.80
N ALA A 64 2.60 14.19 17.05
CA ALA A 64 2.64 12.95 17.83
C ALA A 64 1.72 11.87 17.23
N LEU A 65 0.55 12.27 16.74
CA LEU A 65 -0.38 11.38 16.05
C LEU A 65 0.22 10.83 14.76
N ASP A 66 0.81 11.69 13.93
CA ASP A 66 1.45 11.31 12.67
C ASP A 66 2.58 10.29 12.89
N LYS A 67 3.45 10.55 13.88
CA LYS A 67 4.53 9.62 14.25
C LYS A 67 3.99 8.24 14.68
N ARG A 68 2.89 8.20 15.46
CA ARG A 68 2.25 6.94 15.87
C ARG A 68 1.65 6.21 14.68
N PHE A 69 1.02 6.94 13.76
CA PHE A 69 0.39 6.37 12.58
C PHE A 69 1.42 5.75 11.63
N VAL A 70 2.50 6.46 11.33
CA VAL A 70 3.62 5.93 10.52
C VAL A 70 4.25 4.71 11.18
N SER A 71 4.42 4.73 12.51
CA SER A 71 4.97 3.59 13.25
C SER A 71 4.06 2.37 13.17
N PHE A 72 2.73 2.58 13.28
CA PHE A 72 1.75 1.52 13.14
C PHE A 72 1.76 0.90 11.75
N ILE A 73 1.80 1.70 10.68
CA ILE A 73 1.88 1.18 9.30
C ILE A 73 3.14 0.33 9.11
N ARG A 74 4.30 0.82 9.57
CA ARG A 74 5.56 0.06 9.48
C ARG A 74 5.50 -1.25 10.25
N GLN A 75 4.83 -1.25 11.40
CA GLN A 75 4.63 -2.45 12.19
C GLN A 75 3.71 -3.45 11.47
N GLN A 76 2.59 -3.00 10.91
CA GLN A 76 1.67 -3.85 10.14
C GLN A 76 2.35 -4.43 8.88
N GLU A 77 3.15 -3.62 8.18
CA GLU A 77 3.92 -4.08 7.03
C GLU A 77 4.90 -5.20 7.43
N LYS A 78 5.64 -5.01 8.52
CA LYS A 78 6.67 -5.96 8.96
C LYS A 78 6.09 -7.23 9.58
N GLU A 79 5.07 -7.10 10.43
CA GLU A 79 4.56 -8.20 11.25
C GLU A 79 3.46 -9.02 10.56
N VAL A 80 2.75 -8.42 9.60
CA VAL A 80 1.59 -9.07 8.97
C VAL A 80 1.77 -9.19 7.47
N LEU A 81 1.93 -8.08 6.76
CA LEU A 81 1.85 -8.09 5.29
C LEU A 81 3.04 -8.79 4.64
N LYS A 82 4.26 -8.55 5.14
CA LYS A 82 5.46 -9.17 4.60
C LYS A 82 5.50 -10.69 4.80
N PRO A 83 5.24 -11.23 6.01
CA PRO A 83 5.11 -12.68 6.20
C PRO A 83 4.05 -13.31 5.29
N MET A 84 2.86 -12.68 5.16
CA MET A 84 1.81 -13.20 4.27
C MET A 84 2.25 -13.23 2.80
N HIS A 85 2.97 -12.20 2.35
CA HIS A 85 3.53 -12.18 1.00
C HIS A 85 4.56 -13.29 0.81
N ASP A 86 5.46 -13.48 1.77
CA ASP A 86 6.51 -14.49 1.69
C ASP A 86 5.91 -15.91 1.70
N GLU A 87 4.93 -16.18 2.57
CA GLU A 87 4.18 -17.44 2.59
C GLU A 87 3.46 -17.71 1.26
N MET A 88 2.77 -16.72 0.71
CA MET A 88 2.06 -16.86 -0.58
C MET A 88 3.03 -17.11 -1.73
N THR A 89 4.19 -16.45 -1.72
CA THR A 89 5.24 -16.68 -2.71
C THR A 89 5.80 -18.10 -2.61
N GLN A 90 6.08 -18.57 -1.39
CA GLN A 90 6.56 -19.93 -1.16
C GLN A 90 5.55 -20.98 -1.63
N VAL A 91 4.26 -20.80 -1.32
CA VAL A 91 3.20 -21.69 -1.80
C VAL A 91 3.14 -21.69 -3.33
N ALA A 92 3.28 -20.53 -3.98
CA ALA A 92 3.30 -20.46 -5.43
C ALA A 92 4.48 -21.26 -6.01
N ASP A 93 5.68 -21.09 -5.47
CA ASP A 93 6.89 -21.81 -5.89
C ASP A 93 6.74 -23.33 -5.73
N GLU A 94 6.22 -23.79 -4.59
CA GLU A 94 5.93 -25.21 -4.35
C GLU A 94 4.93 -25.78 -5.35
N LEU A 95 3.87 -25.03 -5.68
CA LEU A 95 2.88 -25.43 -6.68
C LEU A 95 3.47 -25.51 -8.09
N TYR A 96 4.36 -24.58 -8.47
CA TYR A 96 5.07 -24.65 -9.74
C TYR A 96 5.98 -25.88 -9.80
N GLY A 97 6.73 -26.16 -8.73
CA GLY A 97 7.58 -27.36 -8.63
C GLY A 97 6.78 -28.67 -8.71
N LEU A 98 5.64 -28.76 -8.01
CA LEU A 98 4.73 -29.91 -8.10
C LEU A 98 4.22 -30.13 -9.52
N LYS A 99 3.87 -29.05 -10.23
CA LYS A 99 3.39 -29.13 -11.62
C LYS A 99 4.47 -29.68 -12.57
N GLU A 100 5.73 -29.30 -12.37
CA GLU A 100 6.85 -29.85 -13.13
C GLU A 100 7.06 -31.33 -12.83
N ASN A 101 7.11 -31.72 -11.56
CA ASN A 101 7.27 -33.12 -11.15
C ASN A 101 6.15 -34.03 -11.68
N VAL A 102 4.89 -33.56 -11.65
CA VAL A 102 3.75 -34.30 -12.22
C VAL A 102 3.91 -34.49 -13.73
N LYS A 103 4.43 -33.48 -14.43
CA LYS A 103 4.67 -33.57 -15.87
C LYS A 103 5.80 -34.55 -16.19
N GLU A 104 6.88 -34.54 -15.44
CA GLU A 104 7.97 -35.51 -15.58
C GLU A 104 7.48 -36.94 -15.33
N LEU A 105 6.70 -37.16 -14.28
CA LEU A 105 6.07 -38.46 -13.99
C LEU A 105 5.13 -38.91 -15.11
N GLN A 106 4.35 -37.99 -15.69
CA GLN A 106 3.50 -38.29 -16.85
C GLN A 106 4.33 -38.71 -18.06
N ASP A 107 5.42 -38.00 -18.35
CA ASP A 107 6.31 -38.29 -19.47
C ASP A 107 7.02 -39.65 -19.27
N ASP A 108 7.44 -39.96 -18.05
CA ASP A 108 8.09 -41.23 -17.72
C ASP A 108 7.11 -42.40 -17.71
N PHE A 109 5.88 -42.19 -17.22
CA PHE A 109 4.80 -43.16 -17.34
C PHE A 109 4.47 -43.43 -18.82
N ALA A 110 4.37 -42.39 -19.65
CA ALA A 110 4.13 -42.52 -21.09
C ALA A 110 5.25 -43.31 -21.78
N LYS A 111 6.52 -43.04 -21.46
CA LYS A 111 7.67 -43.82 -21.98
C LYS A 111 7.62 -45.28 -21.53
N MET A 112 7.27 -45.54 -20.27
CA MET A 112 7.15 -46.89 -19.72
C MET A 112 6.03 -47.69 -20.41
N VAL A 113 4.86 -47.07 -20.59
CA VAL A 113 3.74 -47.67 -21.33
C VAL A 113 4.13 -47.93 -22.78
N LEU A 114 4.82 -47.00 -23.46
CA LEU A 114 5.31 -47.21 -24.82
C LEU A 114 6.34 -48.34 -24.91
N ARG A 115 7.19 -48.53 -23.90
CA ARG A 115 8.13 -49.67 -23.85
C ARG A 115 7.39 -50.98 -23.67
N GLN A 116 6.44 -51.06 -22.72
CA GLN A 116 5.67 -52.28 -22.48
C GLN A 116 4.72 -52.61 -23.63
N LEU A 117 4.04 -51.62 -24.20
CA LEU A 117 3.22 -51.80 -25.39
C LEU A 117 4.08 -52.04 -26.63
N GLY A 118 5.26 -51.45 -26.76
CA GLY A 118 6.20 -51.75 -27.85
C GLY A 118 6.73 -53.18 -27.80
N THR A 119 6.80 -53.79 -26.61
CA THR A 119 7.08 -55.23 -26.46
C THR A 119 5.87 -56.14 -26.70
N VAL A 120 4.64 -55.61 -26.62
CA VAL A 120 3.39 -56.40 -26.76
C VAL A 120 2.71 -56.20 -28.13
N LEU A 121 2.86 -55.03 -28.75
CA LEU A 121 2.34 -54.69 -30.06
C LEU A 121 3.29 -55.24 -31.12
N ARG A 122 2.85 -56.29 -31.82
CA ARG A 122 3.50 -56.74 -33.04
C ARG A 122 3.60 -55.57 -34.03
N PRO A 123 4.71 -55.45 -34.79
CA PRO A 123 4.85 -54.43 -35.83
C PRO A 123 3.73 -54.44 -36.88
N GLU A 124 2.97 -55.53 -36.99
CA GLU A 124 1.82 -55.69 -37.88
C GLU A 124 0.55 -54.94 -37.44
N LEU A 125 0.44 -54.54 -36.16
CA LEU A 125 -0.75 -53.86 -35.63
C LEU A 125 -0.65 -52.33 -35.62
N VAL A 126 0.53 -51.80 -35.92
CA VAL A 126 0.74 -50.36 -36.08
C VAL A 126 0.40 -49.99 -37.51
N LYS A 127 -0.83 -49.56 -37.76
CA LYS A 127 -1.22 -49.09 -39.10
C LYS A 127 -0.42 -47.82 -39.44
N PRO A 128 0.07 -47.67 -40.69
CA PRO A 128 0.88 -46.51 -41.12
C PRO A 128 0.21 -45.17 -40.82
N GLU A 129 -1.12 -45.14 -40.95
CA GLU A 129 -1.98 -43.98 -40.70
C GLU A 129 -1.87 -43.44 -39.27
N PHE A 130 -1.62 -44.30 -38.28
CA PHE A 130 -1.44 -43.86 -36.89
C PHE A 130 -0.08 -43.19 -36.67
N LEU A 131 0.96 -43.63 -37.37
CA LEU A 131 2.28 -43.01 -37.30
C LEU A 131 2.25 -41.60 -37.89
N GLU A 132 1.60 -41.45 -39.05
CA GLU A 132 1.40 -40.15 -39.70
C GLU A 132 0.54 -39.20 -38.84
N ALA A 133 -0.55 -39.71 -38.25
CA ALA A 133 -1.40 -38.91 -37.37
C ALA A 133 -0.65 -38.43 -36.13
N TRP A 134 0.18 -39.29 -35.54
CA TRP A 134 1.01 -38.96 -34.38
C TRP A 134 2.09 -37.93 -34.73
N GLN A 135 2.78 -38.09 -35.87
CA GLN A 135 3.77 -37.12 -36.35
C GLN A 135 3.15 -35.73 -36.62
N ASN A 136 1.97 -35.70 -37.26
CA ASN A 136 1.23 -34.47 -37.54
C ASN A 136 0.73 -33.79 -36.25
N ASP A 137 0.38 -34.54 -35.20
CA ASP A 137 0.01 -33.99 -33.90
C ASP A 137 1.21 -33.37 -33.18
N GLN A 138 2.37 -34.04 -33.20
CA GLN A 138 3.62 -33.50 -32.64
C GLN A 138 4.02 -32.19 -33.33
N GLU A 139 3.90 -32.12 -34.66
CA GLU A 139 4.24 -30.93 -35.43
C GLU A 139 3.27 -29.76 -35.18
N ARG A 140 1.97 -30.05 -35.02
CA ARG A 140 0.98 -29.05 -34.57
C ARG A 140 1.31 -28.50 -33.19
N ARG A 141 1.64 -29.37 -32.22
CA ARG A 141 2.04 -28.95 -30.87
C ARG A 141 3.32 -28.11 -30.89
N ARG A 142 4.28 -28.44 -31.75
CA ARG A 142 5.51 -27.67 -31.92
C ARG A 142 5.23 -26.25 -32.42
N LYS A 143 4.40 -26.12 -33.47
CA LYS A 143 4.00 -24.81 -34.04
C LYS A 143 3.22 -23.96 -33.03
N VAL A 144 2.31 -24.58 -32.27
CA VAL A 144 1.58 -23.90 -31.18
C VAL A 144 2.54 -23.41 -30.10
N ARG A 145 3.52 -24.23 -29.70
CA ARG A 145 4.56 -23.85 -28.73
C ARG A 145 5.45 -22.71 -29.22
N GLU A 146 5.84 -22.73 -30.50
CA GLU A 146 6.62 -21.65 -31.13
C GLU A 146 5.81 -20.35 -31.25
N SER A 147 4.49 -20.44 -31.46
CA SER A 147 3.58 -19.29 -31.51
C SER A 147 3.28 -18.67 -30.14
N LEU A 148 3.37 -19.44 -29.06
CA LEU A 148 3.08 -18.99 -27.68
C LEU A 148 4.32 -18.47 -26.94
N MET A 149 5.52 -18.57 -27.52
CA MET A 149 6.69 -17.94 -26.94
C MET A 149 6.76 -16.46 -27.33
N PRO A 150 6.80 -15.51 -26.36
CA PRO A 150 7.04 -14.12 -26.69
C PRO A 150 8.41 -13.98 -27.35
N LYS A 151 8.49 -13.26 -28.48
CA LYS A 151 9.75 -12.87 -29.10
C LYS A 151 10.59 -12.20 -28.01
N LYS A 152 11.69 -12.84 -27.60
CA LYS A 152 12.66 -12.20 -26.71
C LYS A 152 13.04 -10.86 -27.35
N PHE A 153 12.85 -9.79 -26.59
CA PHE A 153 13.33 -8.45 -26.90
C PHE A 153 14.81 -8.55 -27.30
N SER A 154 15.07 -8.41 -28.59
CA SER A 154 16.37 -8.05 -29.13
C SER A 154 16.39 -6.53 -29.18
N ASP A 155 16.73 -5.90 -28.06
CA ASP A 155 17.27 -4.54 -28.04
C ASP A 155 18.41 -4.52 -27.00
N GLY A 156 19.54 -5.09 -27.41
CA GLY A 156 20.84 -4.74 -26.86
C GLY A 156 21.31 -3.51 -27.62
N GLY A 157 21.25 -2.35 -26.97
CA GLY A 157 21.69 -1.06 -27.50
C GLY A 157 23.13 -1.10 -28.02
N GLN A 158 23.29 -0.62 -29.25
CA GLN A 158 24.47 0.10 -29.69
C GLN A 158 23.98 1.49 -30.14
N GLY A 159 24.60 2.54 -29.60
CA GLY A 159 24.28 3.94 -29.87
C GLY A 159 24.52 4.80 -28.66
#